data_AF-A0A7Y1XCM4-F1
#
_entry.id   AF-A0A7Y1XCM4-F1
#
_cell.length_a   1.000
_cell.length_b   1.000
_cell.length_c   1.000
_cell.angle_alpha   90.00
_cell.angle_beta   90.00
_cell.angle_gamma   90.00
#
_symmetry.space_group_name_H-M   'P 1'
#
loop_
_entity.id
_entity.type
_entity.pdbx_description
1 polymer ?
#
loop_
_entity_poly.entity_id
_entity_poly.type
_entity_poly.pdbx_seq_one_letter_code
_entity_poly.pdbx_strand_id
1 'polypeptide(L)' 'YKGDLEESIHQFVGGLRAGMGYCGAKDITTLQDQGKFVKITSSGINESHPHDVTITKEAPNYSR' A
#
# COMPACT_ATOMS: atom_id res chain seq x y z
N TYR A 1 6.74 -18.57 8.17
CA TYR A 1 5.80 -19.10 7.15
C TYR A 1 4.70 -18.07 6.97
N LYS A 2 4.29 -17.72 5.74
CA LYS A 2 3.40 -16.57 5.45
C LYS A 2 2.04 -16.98 4.86
N GLY A 3 1.62 -18.23 5.07
CA GLY A 3 0.38 -18.76 4.49
C GLY A 3 0.55 -19.17 3.03
N ASP A 4 -0.58 -19.28 2.34
CA ASP A 4 -0.62 -19.72 0.95
C ASP A 4 -0.25 -18.56 0.00
N LEU A 5 0.34 -18.92 -1.15
CA LEU A 5 0.72 -17.94 -2.16
C LEU A 5 -0.46 -17.07 -2.60
N GLU A 6 -1.65 -17.67 -2.73
CA GLU A 6 -2.87 -17.00 -3.15
C GLU A 6 -3.23 -15.82 -2.22
N GLU A 7 -3.11 -16.01 -0.90
CA GLU A 7 -3.44 -14.98 0.08
C GLU A 7 -2.53 -13.75 -0.09
N SER A 8 -1.23 -13.97 -0.31
CA SER A 8 -0.27 -12.89 -0.55
C SER A 8 -0.53 -12.16 -1.87
N ILE A 9 -0.78 -12.91 -2.95
CA ILE A 9 -1.08 -12.32 -4.27
C ILE A 9 -2.36 -11.50 -4.23
N HIS A 10 -3.38 -11.97 -3.51
CA HIS A 10 -4.62 -11.22 -3.34
C HIS A 10 -4.38 -9.83 -2.72
N GLN A 11 -3.59 -9.77 -1.64
CA GLN A 11 -3.24 -8.49 -0.99
C GLN A 11 -2.41 -7.58 -1.90
N PHE A 12 -1.45 -8.13 -2.65
CA PHE A 12 -0.62 -7.33 -3.57
C PHE A 12 -1.43 -6.75 -4.74
N VAL A 13 -2.27 -7.56 -5.38
CA VAL A 13 -3.12 -7.09 -6.49
C VAL A 13 -4.18 -6.12 -5.97
N GLY A 14 -4.76 -6.38 -4.79
CA GLY A 14 -5.69 -5.47 -4.13
C GLY A 14 -5.07 -4.10 -3.84
N GLY A 15 -3.87 -4.08 -3.25
CA GLY A 15 -3.13 -2.85 -2.97
C GLY A 15 -2.78 -2.06 -4.23
N LEU A 16 -2.31 -2.74 -5.29
CA LEU A 16 -2.04 -2.09 -6.58
C LEU A 16 -3.29 -1.44 -7.17
N ARG A 17 -4.42 -2.15 -7.20
CA ARG A 17 -5.68 -1.63 -7.73
C ARG A 17 -6.21 -0.44 -6.93
N ALA A 18 -6.09 -0.48 -5.60
CA ALA A 18 -6.44 0.65 -4.75
C ALA A 18 -5.59 1.88 -5.08
N GLY A 19 -4.26 1.71 -5.20
CA GLY A 19 -3.34 2.77 -5.62
C GLY A 19 -3.67 3.35 -6.99
N MET A 20 -3.91 2.48 -7.98
CA MET A 20 -4.37 2.88 -9.32
C MET A 20 -5.67 3.68 -9.26
N GLY A 21 -6.62 3.29 -8.40
CA GLY A 21 -7.86 4.01 -8.15
C GLY A 21 -7.64 5.43 -7.63
N TYR A 22 -6.76 5.62 -6.63
CA TYR A 22 -6.39 6.94 -6.12
C TYR A 22 -5.73 7.83 -7.17
N CYS A 23 -4.97 7.23 -8.09
CA CYS A 23 -4.32 7.95 -9.19
C CYS A 23 -5.22 8.12 -10.43
N GLY A 24 -6.44 7.58 -10.45
CA GLY A 24 -7.32 7.61 -11.62
C GLY A 24 -6.78 6.81 -12.82
N ALA A 25 -5.90 5.84 -12.58
CA ALA A 25 -5.24 5.05 -13.62
C ALA A 25 -6.02 3.76 -13.93
N LYS A 26 -6.46 3.60 -15.18
CA LYS A 26 -7.21 2.41 -15.63
C LYS A 26 -6.32 1.18 -15.85
N ASP A 27 -5.04 1.39 -16.11
CA ASP A 27 -4.04 0.36 -16.40
C ASP A 27 -2.64 0.78 -15.90
N ILE A 28 -1.69 -0.15 -15.94
CA ILE A 28 -0.33 0.05 -15.41
C ILE A 28 0.41 1.14 -16.20
N THR A 29 0.25 1.18 -17.52
CA THR A 29 0.89 2.19 -18.36
C THR A 29 0.41 3.59 -17.98
N THR A 30 -0.90 3.77 -17.81
CA THR A 30 -1.48 5.04 -17.35
C THR A 30 -0.95 5.44 -15.98
N LEU A 31 -0.82 4.48 -15.05
CA LEU A 31 -0.24 4.75 -13.72
C LEU A 31 1.22 5.21 -13.81
N GLN A 32 2.02 4.56 -14.67
CA GLN A 32 3.43 4.90 -14.87
C GLN A 32 3.60 6.27 -15.52
N ASP A 33 2.74 6.62 -16.48
CA ASP A 33 2.82 7.88 -17.22
C ASP A 33 2.27 9.08 -16.45
N GLN A 34 1.19 8.87 -15.67
CA GLN A 34 0.46 9.96 -15.00
C GLN A 34 0.72 10.04 -13.50
N GLY A 35 1.24 8.98 -12.89
CA GLY A 35 1.56 8.94 -11.47
C GLY A 35 2.60 10.01 -11.09
N LYS A 36 2.37 10.68 -9.96
CA LYS A 36 3.28 11.71 -9.45
C LYS A 36 3.73 11.36 -8.04
N PHE A 37 5.02 11.50 -7.81
CA PHE A 37 5.61 11.35 -6.49
C PHE A 37 5.94 12.71 -5.89
N VAL A 38 5.86 12.78 -4.56
CA VAL A 38 6.32 13.91 -3.77
C VAL A 38 7.34 13.43 -2.77
N LYS A 39 8.29 14.31 -2.43
CA LYS A 39 9.29 14.00 -1.42
C LYS A 39 8.70 14.24 -0.04
N ILE A 40 8.85 13.26 0.86
CA ILE A 40 8.46 13.37 2.26
C ILE A 40 9.68 13.38 3.17
N THR A 41 9.51 13.92 4.38
CA THR A 41 10.52 13.93 5.43
C THR A 41 10.48 12.64 6.24
N SER A 42 11.47 12.42 7.11
CA SER A 42 11.43 11.31 8.09
C SER A 42 10.21 11.38 9.01
N SER A 43 9.80 12.59 9.42
CA SER A 43 8.56 12.78 10.18
C SER A 43 7.33 12.36 9.37
N GLY A 44 7.30 12.66 8.06
CA GLY A 44 6.22 12.22 7.16
C GLY A 44 6.15 10.70 6.98
N ILE A 45 7.30 9.99 7.08
CA ILE A 45 7.30 8.51 7.10
C ILE A 45 6.62 8.01 8.37
N ASN A 46 6.98 8.55 9.54
CA ASN A 46 6.36 8.16 10.80
C ASN A 46 4.84 8.43 10.81
N GLU A 47 4.42 9.54 10.21
CA GLU A 47 3.01 9.90 10.06
C GLU A 47 2.27 8.95 9.10
N SER A 48 2.91 8.51 8.02
CA SER A 48 2.29 7.62 7.02
C SER A 48 2.01 6.21 7.54
N HIS A 49 2.80 5.75 8.51
CA HIS A 49 2.55 4.49 9.22
C HIS A 49 1.55 4.70 10.37
N PRO A 50 0.74 3.70 10.74
CA PRO A 50 0.01 3.69 12.00
C PRO A 50 0.92 4.12 13.18
N HIS A 51 0.50 5.20 13.84
CA HIS A 51 1.19 5.81 14.97
C HIS A 51 0.17 6.10 16.08
N ASP A 52 0.65 6.19 17.32
CA ASP A 52 -0.14 6.49 18.52
C ASP A 52 -1.32 5.54 18.80
N VAL A 53 -1.25 4.30 18.28
CA VAL A 53 -2.25 3.25 18.49
C VAL A 53 -1.58 1.90 18.78
N THR A 54 -2.21 1.09 19.64
CA THR A 54 -1.82 -0.30 19.86
C THR A 54 -2.55 -1.20 18.89
N ILE A 55 -1.82 -1.90 18.01
CA ILE A 55 -2.38 -2.90 17.11
C ILE A 55 -2.77 -4.14 17.92
N THR A 56 -4.07 -4.39 18.05
CA THR A 56 -4.62 -5.53 18.82
C THR A 56 -4.98 -6.74 17.96
N LYS A 57 -5.01 -6.56 16.63
CA LYS A 57 -5.21 -7.61 15.63
C LYS A 57 -4.28 -7.37 14.45
N GLU A 58 -3.66 -8.43 13.97
CA GLU A 58 -2.81 -8.34 12.78
C GLU A 58 -3.63 -8.09 11.53
N ALA A 59 -3.10 -7.23 10.66
CA ALA A 59 -3.66 -6.99 9.34
C ALA A 59 -2.95 -7.89 8.31
N PRO A 60 -3.67 -8.44 7.32
CA PRO A 60 -3.09 -9.36 6.33
C PRO A 60 -2.09 -8.69 5.38
N ASN A 61 -2.07 -7.35 5.32
CA ASN A 61 -1.27 -6.55 4.39
C ASN A 61 -0.35 -5.52 5.09
N TYR A 62 -0.25 -5.55 6.41
CA TYR A 62 0.55 -4.58 7.15
C TYR A 62 1.28 -5.25 8.32
N SER A 63 2.61 -5.23 8.25
CA SER A 63 3.54 -5.73 9.26
C SER A 63 4.72 -4.76 9.32
N ARG A 64 5.16 -4.41 10.55
CA ARG A 64 6.29 -3.50 10.78
C ARG A 64 7.57 -4.29 10.98
#